data_AF-A0AAD9K6K3-F1
#
_entry.id   AF-A0AAD9K6K3-F1
#
_cell.length_a   1.000
_cell.length_b   1.000
_cell.length_c   1.000
_cell.angle_alpha   90.00
_cell.angle_beta   90.00
_cell.angle_gamma   90.00
#
_symmetry.space_group_name_H-M   'P 1'
#
loop_
_entity.id
_entity.type
_entity.pdbx_description
1 polymer ?
#
loop_
_entity_poly.entity_id
_entity_poly.type
_entity_poly.pdbx_seq_one_letter_code
_entity_poly.pdbx_strand_id
1 'polypeptide(L)'
;MGSDAASAGAGNHQQGDYLRGLEHLRGLVSSIGGDIDRVKRVYYGSDVNDEDRFERHLRDINDKLLYCNAKLRAHDVELAVVDSEIRLVALLNKIRHLPVEDVDAGVVKTLTAFWQRQQSTLDEMRALTLSFRVSVLKRLKSSCRSYDSKNVTLKLSKQYSRDVRRFQSDVVKALRASEDLSRSYANGIDQKLFCDVDFSARVLLCCDHKAFPVLRLVPDVTCKLERACALASQWIDRDASYVKAISAHIAETRSRTLQKEEDLRRQQEQQTLVSAAAEDAYVQFRANKRTLARIEAELKTLESQVKQFKAAQRYKVAERRQKEGIVVFLEISIAQTRKRRSLSLQLQRSRLTRQLRELEESLRDIGHQLAAVHEEMTRKAASMATLADKAQRSNAAYRTLRRQLDLFTANVRRLQADVLELSDSLEQLESIQTFKTSPERVDEFYEERPQSVRLAPSLREKIRRKRRMQNERRLRQR
;
A
#
# COMPACT_ATOMS: atom_id res chain seq x y z
N MET A 1 -19.38 14.17 -11.31
CA MET A 1 -18.92 14.96 -10.14
C MET A 1 -19.95 15.08 -9.00
N GLY A 2 -20.99 14.24 -8.91
CA GLY A 2 -22.00 14.32 -7.83
C GLY A 2 -21.99 13.16 -6.81
N SER A 3 -21.02 12.26 -6.88
CA SER A 3 -20.97 11.00 -6.09
C SER A 3 -20.20 11.13 -4.77
N ASP A 4 -19.11 11.92 -4.78
CA ASP A 4 -18.08 11.78 -3.74
C ASP A 4 -18.39 12.61 -2.49
N ALA A 5 -19.14 13.71 -2.62
CA ALA A 5 -19.59 14.52 -1.49
C ALA A 5 -20.63 13.78 -0.61
N ALA A 6 -21.53 13.00 -1.21
CA ALA A 6 -22.52 12.22 -0.48
C ALA A 6 -21.89 10.99 0.21
N SER A 7 -20.87 10.38 -0.42
CA SER A 7 -20.07 9.30 0.15
C SER A 7 -19.26 9.76 1.37
N ALA A 8 -18.65 10.96 1.32
CA ALA A 8 -17.88 11.51 2.43
C ALA A 8 -18.75 11.83 3.66
N GLY A 9 -19.96 12.38 3.45
CA GLY A 9 -20.91 12.66 4.52
C GLY A 9 -21.43 11.39 5.22
N ALA A 10 -21.78 10.36 4.44
CA ALA A 10 -22.22 9.07 4.98
C ALA A 10 -21.10 8.31 5.71
N GLY A 11 -19.85 8.37 5.22
CA GLY A 11 -18.69 7.73 5.84
C GLY A 11 -18.36 8.32 7.21
N ASN A 12 -18.43 9.64 7.36
CA ASN A 12 -18.19 10.31 8.65
C ASN A 12 -19.27 9.99 9.70
N HIS A 13 -20.55 9.88 9.29
CA HIS A 13 -21.63 9.48 10.19
C HIS A 13 -21.48 8.03 10.67
N GLN A 14 -21.16 7.11 9.76
CA GLN A 14 -20.93 5.69 10.09
C GLN A 14 -19.71 5.48 10.99
N GLN A 15 -18.63 6.25 10.78
CA GLN A 15 -17.49 6.23 11.69
C GLN A 15 -17.85 6.76 13.08
N GLY A 16 -18.64 7.85 13.15
CA GLY A 16 -19.14 8.38 14.42
C GLY A 16 -19.98 7.36 15.19
N ASP A 17 -20.87 6.63 14.50
CA ASP A 17 -21.66 5.55 15.09
C ASP A 17 -20.82 4.42 15.65
N TYR A 18 -19.78 4.01 14.91
CA TYR A 18 -18.84 2.98 15.38
C TYR A 18 -18.07 3.43 16.63
N LEU A 19 -17.56 4.67 16.64
CA LEU A 19 -16.84 5.22 17.79
C LEU A 19 -17.74 5.33 19.03
N ARG A 20 -19.02 5.69 18.87
CA ARG A 20 -20.02 5.64 19.96
C ARG A 20 -20.25 4.22 20.48
N GLY A 21 -20.22 3.22 19.60
CA GLY A 21 -20.26 1.80 19.99
C GLY A 21 -19.05 1.39 20.84
N LEU A 22 -17.85 1.88 20.50
CA LEU A 22 -16.64 1.67 21.30
C LEU A 22 -16.71 2.40 22.65
N GLU A 23 -17.28 3.60 22.71
CA GLU A 23 -17.51 4.31 23.98
C GLU A 23 -18.47 3.55 24.89
N HIS A 24 -19.52 2.96 24.33
CA HIS A 24 -20.41 2.07 25.08
C HIS A 24 -19.66 0.86 25.67
N LEU A 25 -18.80 0.19 24.88
CA LEU A 25 -17.95 -0.87 25.41
C LEU A 25 -17.00 -0.38 26.50
N ARG A 26 -16.43 0.82 26.35
CA ARG A 26 -15.58 1.43 27.38
C ARG A 26 -16.39 1.64 28.67
N GLY A 27 -17.64 2.10 28.56
CA GLY A 27 -18.56 2.21 29.70
C GLY A 27 -18.81 0.88 30.42
N LEU A 28 -18.97 -0.22 29.67
CA LEU A 28 -19.13 -1.56 30.24
C LEU A 28 -17.86 -2.06 30.95
N VAL A 29 -16.67 -1.81 30.36
CA VAL A 29 -15.40 -2.13 31.00
C VAL A 29 -15.23 -1.32 32.30
N SER A 30 -15.51 -0.02 32.26
CA SER A 30 -15.46 0.84 33.44
C SER A 30 -16.47 0.43 34.51
N SER A 31 -17.68 0.00 34.13
CA SER A 31 -18.67 -0.52 35.09
C SER A 31 -18.13 -1.74 35.83
N ILE A 32 -17.57 -2.72 35.09
CA ILE A 32 -17.00 -3.92 35.73
C ILE A 32 -15.78 -3.56 36.57
N GLY A 33 -14.94 -2.63 36.11
CA GLY A 33 -13.84 -2.08 36.91
C GLY A 33 -14.33 -1.49 38.24
N GLY A 34 -15.38 -0.67 38.20
CA GLY A 34 -16.00 -0.11 39.40
C GLY A 34 -16.63 -1.16 40.32
N ASP A 35 -17.21 -2.22 39.75
CA ASP A 35 -17.70 -3.36 40.53
C ASP A 35 -16.54 -4.11 41.23
N ILE A 36 -15.42 -4.34 40.54
CA ILE A 36 -14.22 -4.95 41.12
C ILE A 36 -13.69 -4.10 42.29
N ASP A 37 -13.60 -2.78 42.10
CA ASP A 37 -13.17 -1.84 43.15
C ASP A 37 -14.13 -1.83 44.34
N ARG A 38 -15.45 -1.96 44.09
CA ARG A 38 -16.44 -2.08 45.16
C ARG A 38 -16.23 -3.36 45.96
N VAL A 39 -16.14 -4.52 45.30
CA VAL A 39 -15.95 -5.81 45.97
C VAL A 39 -14.64 -5.82 46.76
N LYS A 40 -13.56 -5.28 46.19
CA LYS A 40 -12.28 -5.08 46.87
C LYS A 40 -12.44 -4.27 48.16
N ARG A 41 -13.12 -3.13 48.10
CA ARG A 41 -13.38 -2.26 49.26
C ARG A 41 -14.21 -2.92 50.35
N VAL A 42 -15.26 -3.66 49.96
CA VAL A 42 -16.11 -4.42 50.88
C VAL A 42 -15.30 -5.49 51.62
N TYR A 43 -14.42 -6.21 50.91
CA TYR A 43 -13.54 -7.21 51.50
C TYR A 43 -12.66 -6.64 52.63
N TYR A 44 -12.01 -5.49 52.37
CA TYR A 44 -11.17 -4.82 53.37
C TYR A 44 -11.95 -3.99 54.40
N GLY A 45 -13.27 -3.84 54.25
CA GLY A 45 -14.10 -3.01 55.11
C GLY A 45 -13.70 -1.53 55.10
N SER A 46 -13.34 -1.00 53.92
CA SER A 46 -12.88 0.38 53.76
C SER A 46 -13.65 1.09 52.64
N ASP A 47 -14.10 2.31 52.90
CA ASP A 47 -14.82 3.14 51.91
C ASP A 47 -13.89 3.76 50.86
N VAL A 48 -12.58 3.83 51.17
CA VAL A 48 -11.55 4.43 50.34
C VAL A 48 -10.60 3.35 49.81
N ASN A 49 -10.15 3.52 48.57
CA ASN A 49 -9.10 2.71 47.97
C ASN A 49 -7.74 3.16 48.50
N ASP A 50 -7.34 2.61 49.64
CA ASP A 50 -6.14 2.95 50.40
C ASP A 50 -5.37 1.65 50.69
N GLU A 51 -4.29 1.45 49.95
CA GLU A 51 -3.49 0.22 50.04
C GLU A 51 -2.87 0.05 51.43
N ASP A 52 -2.53 1.13 52.14
CA ASP A 52 -1.98 1.04 53.49
C ASP A 52 -3.03 0.58 54.51
N ARG A 53 -4.31 0.93 54.29
CA ARG A 53 -5.43 0.38 55.09
C ARG A 53 -5.66 -1.10 54.79
N PHE A 54 -5.60 -1.47 53.51
CA PHE A 54 -5.77 -2.86 53.11
C PHE A 54 -4.66 -3.74 53.71
N GLU A 55 -3.42 -3.24 53.68
CA GLU A 55 -2.27 -3.91 54.27
C GLU A 55 -2.42 -4.05 55.78
N ARG A 56 -2.82 -2.99 56.50
CA ARG A 56 -3.12 -3.07 57.94
C ARG A 56 -4.19 -4.09 58.27
N HIS A 57 -5.25 -4.17 57.47
CA HIS A 57 -6.28 -5.19 57.63
C HIS A 57 -5.69 -6.61 57.51
N LEU A 58 -4.89 -6.88 56.48
CA LEU A 58 -4.28 -8.19 56.28
C LEU A 58 -3.27 -8.55 57.39
N ARG A 59 -2.50 -7.57 57.89
CA ARG A 59 -1.62 -7.77 59.05
C ARG A 59 -2.40 -8.15 60.31
N ASP A 60 -3.52 -7.48 60.58
CA ASP A 60 -4.38 -7.80 61.73
C ASP A 60 -4.91 -9.24 61.66
N ILE A 61 -5.32 -9.70 60.46
CA ILE A 61 -5.75 -11.09 60.26
C ILE A 61 -4.56 -12.05 60.39
N ASN A 62 -3.39 -11.71 59.84
CA ASN A 62 -2.16 -12.50 60.00
C ASN A 62 -1.82 -12.72 61.48
N ASP A 63 -1.85 -11.67 62.29
CA ASP A 63 -1.52 -11.74 63.72
C ASP A 63 -2.51 -12.62 64.48
N LYS A 64 -3.80 -12.55 64.11
CA LYS A 64 -4.85 -13.42 64.66
C LYS A 64 -4.68 -14.89 64.26
N LEU A 65 -4.27 -15.17 63.03
CA LEU A 65 -3.96 -16.52 62.57
C LEU A 65 -2.71 -17.07 63.28
N LEU A 66 -1.67 -16.25 63.45
CA LEU A 66 -0.48 -16.60 64.24
C LEU A 66 -0.83 -16.90 65.70
N TYR A 67 -1.66 -16.07 66.32
CA TYR A 67 -2.16 -16.29 67.68
C TYR A 67 -2.85 -17.66 67.81
N CYS A 68 -3.76 -17.99 66.89
CA CYS A 68 -4.42 -19.29 66.86
C CYS A 68 -3.42 -20.44 66.70
N ASN A 69 -2.48 -20.34 65.76
CA ASN A 69 -1.45 -21.36 65.57
C ASN A 69 -0.56 -21.53 66.82
N ALA A 70 -0.22 -20.44 67.52
CA ALA A 70 0.55 -20.49 68.75
C ALA A 70 -0.21 -21.18 69.89
N LYS A 71 -1.52 -20.90 70.03
CA LYS A 71 -2.38 -21.57 71.02
C LYS A 71 -2.53 -23.06 70.73
N LEU A 72 -2.79 -23.45 69.49
CA LEU A 72 -2.83 -24.86 69.10
C LEU A 72 -1.53 -25.59 69.40
N ARG A 73 -0.39 -24.95 69.13
CA ARG A 73 0.93 -25.51 69.42
C ARG A 73 1.17 -25.73 70.92
N ALA A 74 0.64 -24.86 71.78
CA ALA A 74 0.74 -25.03 73.23
C ALA A 74 -0.05 -26.26 73.74
N HIS A 75 -0.97 -26.79 72.95
CA HIS A 75 -1.73 -28.02 73.24
C HIS A 75 -1.32 -29.19 72.31
N ASP A 76 -0.07 -29.22 71.85
CA ASP A 76 0.51 -30.28 71.01
C ASP A 76 -0.22 -30.55 69.68
N VAL A 77 -0.94 -29.55 69.14
CA VAL A 77 -1.55 -29.63 67.82
C VAL A 77 -0.60 -29.08 66.77
N GLU A 78 -0.37 -29.86 65.71
CA GLU A 78 0.50 -29.48 64.60
C GLU A 78 0.06 -28.18 63.90
N LEU A 79 1.03 -27.35 63.52
CA LEU A 79 0.82 -26.05 62.86
C LEU A 79 0.04 -26.22 61.55
N ALA A 80 -1.07 -25.50 61.43
CA ALA A 80 -1.86 -25.51 60.20
C ALA A 80 -1.31 -24.47 59.21
N VAL A 81 -0.92 -24.94 58.02
CA VAL A 81 -0.82 -24.07 56.84
C VAL A 81 -2.24 -23.79 56.35
N VAL A 82 -2.64 -22.52 56.31
CA VAL A 82 -3.97 -22.10 55.89
C VAL A 82 -3.91 -21.69 54.42
N ASP A 83 -3.96 -22.71 53.56
CA ASP A 83 -3.91 -22.59 52.12
C ASP A 83 -5.27 -22.82 51.44
N SER A 84 -6.33 -23.05 52.19
CA SER A 84 -7.64 -23.41 51.63
C SER A 84 -8.77 -23.14 52.61
N GLU A 85 -9.99 -23.13 52.08
CA GLU A 85 -11.21 -23.03 52.88
C GLU A 85 -11.28 -24.12 53.95
N ILE A 86 -11.01 -25.37 53.54
CA ILE A 86 -11.06 -26.53 54.44
C ILE A 86 -10.06 -26.36 55.59
N ARG A 87 -8.84 -25.88 55.31
CA ARG A 87 -7.82 -25.66 56.33
C ARG A 87 -8.17 -24.50 57.27
N LEU A 88 -8.75 -23.42 56.75
CA LEU A 88 -9.20 -22.29 57.56
C LEU A 88 -10.35 -22.70 58.50
N VAL A 89 -11.33 -23.43 58.00
CA VAL A 89 -12.45 -23.96 58.81
C VAL A 89 -11.95 -24.98 59.84
N ALA A 90 -11.04 -25.88 59.44
CA ALA A 90 -10.43 -26.84 60.37
C ALA A 90 -9.65 -26.15 61.50
N LEU A 91 -8.89 -25.09 61.19
CA LEU A 91 -8.20 -24.27 62.18
C LEU A 91 -9.20 -23.65 63.17
N LEU A 92 -10.27 -23.02 62.66
CA LEU A 92 -11.31 -22.40 63.48
C LEU A 92 -12.01 -23.41 64.40
N ASN A 93 -12.34 -24.59 63.88
CA ASN A 93 -12.98 -25.64 64.69
C ASN A 93 -12.03 -26.17 65.77
N LYS A 94 -10.76 -26.43 65.44
CA LYS A 94 -9.76 -26.86 66.44
C LYS A 94 -9.60 -25.84 67.57
N ILE A 95 -9.53 -24.55 67.24
CA ILE A 95 -9.47 -23.47 68.24
C ILE A 95 -10.72 -23.45 69.12
N ARG A 96 -11.91 -23.60 68.54
CA ARG A 96 -13.17 -23.62 69.31
C ARG A 96 -13.30 -24.79 70.28
N HIS A 97 -12.54 -25.87 70.06
CA HIS A 97 -12.53 -27.05 70.92
C HIS A 97 -11.49 -26.96 72.06
N LEU A 98 -10.66 -25.92 72.10
CA LEU A 98 -9.77 -25.66 73.23
C LEU A 98 -10.59 -25.16 74.46
N PRO A 99 -10.04 -25.29 75.68
CA PRO A 99 -10.67 -24.74 76.89
C PRO A 99 -10.97 -23.24 76.74
N VAL A 100 -12.13 -22.80 77.26
CA VAL A 100 -12.63 -21.42 77.08
C VAL A 100 -11.66 -20.37 77.64
N GLU A 101 -10.89 -20.73 78.67
CA GLU A 101 -9.87 -19.87 79.29
C GLU A 101 -8.67 -19.59 78.38
N ASP A 102 -8.43 -20.44 77.36
CA ASP A 102 -7.28 -20.35 76.47
C ASP A 102 -7.56 -19.63 75.15
N VAL A 103 -8.83 -19.29 74.87
CA VAL A 103 -9.28 -18.80 73.57
C VAL A 103 -9.94 -17.42 73.69
N ASP A 104 -9.39 -16.44 72.97
CA ASP A 104 -10.04 -15.15 72.82
C ASP A 104 -11.23 -15.27 71.85
N ALA A 105 -12.45 -15.14 72.39
CA ALA A 105 -13.68 -15.17 71.62
C ALA A 105 -13.74 -14.08 70.53
N GLY A 106 -13.08 -12.93 70.75
CA GLY A 106 -12.94 -11.85 69.77
C GLY A 106 -12.09 -12.23 68.55
N VAL A 107 -11.04 -13.03 68.76
CA VAL A 107 -10.19 -13.55 67.68
C VAL A 107 -10.97 -14.55 66.82
N VAL A 108 -11.66 -15.52 67.45
CA VAL A 108 -12.47 -16.51 66.74
C VAL A 108 -13.58 -15.84 65.93
N LYS A 109 -14.26 -14.85 66.50
CA LYS A 109 -15.31 -14.08 65.82
C LYS A 109 -14.75 -13.33 64.60
N THR A 110 -13.61 -12.66 64.75
CA THR A 110 -12.95 -11.91 63.67
C THR A 110 -12.53 -12.85 62.52
N LEU A 111 -11.88 -13.97 62.82
CA LEU A 111 -11.45 -14.94 61.81
C LEU A 111 -12.63 -15.66 61.13
N THR A 112 -13.73 -15.89 61.86
CA THR A 112 -14.97 -16.42 61.27
C THR A 112 -15.58 -15.42 60.28
N ALA A 113 -15.60 -14.12 60.63
CA ALA A 113 -16.07 -13.07 59.73
C ALA A 113 -15.14 -12.91 58.51
N PHE A 114 -13.82 -13.03 58.70
CA PHE A 114 -12.84 -13.03 57.62
C PHE A 114 -13.11 -14.17 56.63
N TRP A 115 -13.29 -15.40 57.11
CA TRP A 115 -13.62 -16.56 56.26
C TRP A 115 -14.89 -16.32 55.42
N GLN A 116 -15.96 -15.86 56.05
CA GLN A 116 -17.23 -15.57 55.36
C GLN A 116 -17.06 -14.48 54.30
N ARG A 117 -16.32 -13.41 54.60
CA ARG A 117 -16.02 -12.34 53.63
C ARG A 117 -15.16 -12.84 52.48
N GLN A 118 -14.14 -13.65 52.75
CA GLN A 118 -13.30 -14.28 51.73
C GLN A 118 -14.15 -15.08 50.74
N GLN A 119 -15.06 -15.91 51.26
CA GLN A 119 -15.95 -16.74 50.44
C GLN A 119 -16.90 -15.90 49.58
N SER A 120 -17.63 -14.96 50.19
CA SER A 120 -18.53 -14.04 49.46
C SER A 120 -17.78 -13.27 48.38
N THR A 121 -16.59 -12.77 48.70
CA THR A 121 -15.74 -12.01 47.77
C THR A 121 -15.33 -12.86 46.57
N LEU A 122 -14.92 -14.12 46.78
CA LEU A 122 -14.53 -15.01 45.67
C LEU A 122 -15.71 -15.37 44.78
N ASP A 123 -16.91 -15.58 45.35
CA ASP A 123 -18.11 -15.85 44.56
C ASP A 123 -18.57 -14.64 43.75
N GLU A 124 -18.51 -13.43 44.33
CA GLU A 124 -18.74 -12.18 43.61
C GLU A 124 -17.71 -11.97 42.49
N MET A 125 -16.43 -12.22 42.74
CA MET A 125 -15.37 -12.13 41.71
C MET A 125 -15.56 -13.15 40.57
N ARG A 126 -16.03 -14.37 40.88
CA ARG A 126 -16.40 -15.37 39.85
C ARG A 126 -17.59 -14.88 39.02
N ALA A 127 -18.61 -14.31 39.66
CA ALA A 127 -19.75 -13.73 38.95
C ALA A 127 -19.32 -12.56 38.05
N LEU A 128 -18.43 -11.67 38.52
CA LEU A 128 -17.84 -10.60 37.72
C LEU A 128 -17.03 -11.13 36.54
N THR A 129 -16.28 -12.21 36.74
CA THR A 129 -15.52 -12.87 35.65
C THR A 129 -16.46 -13.39 34.56
N LEU A 130 -17.57 -14.00 34.95
CA LEU A 130 -18.60 -14.47 34.00
C LEU A 130 -19.26 -13.28 33.28
N SER A 131 -19.65 -12.25 34.02
CA SER A 131 -20.21 -11.02 33.46
C SER A 131 -19.26 -10.37 32.45
N PHE A 132 -17.97 -10.28 32.77
CA PHE A 132 -16.96 -9.78 31.85
C PHE A 132 -16.86 -10.61 30.57
N ARG A 133 -16.88 -11.94 30.69
CA ARG A 133 -16.84 -12.84 29.53
C ARG A 133 -18.03 -12.62 28.59
N VAL A 134 -19.23 -12.53 29.14
CA VAL A 134 -20.48 -12.42 28.38
C VAL A 134 -20.66 -11.01 27.82
N SER A 135 -20.47 -9.99 28.64
CA SER A 135 -20.81 -8.59 28.33
C SER A 135 -19.69 -7.83 27.61
N VAL A 136 -18.42 -8.17 27.88
CA VAL A 136 -17.26 -7.45 27.31
C VAL A 136 -16.52 -8.31 26.30
N LEU A 137 -15.96 -9.45 26.73
CA LEU A 137 -15.05 -10.23 25.89
C LEU A 137 -15.72 -10.76 24.62
N LYS A 138 -16.98 -11.22 24.72
CA LYS A 138 -17.78 -11.66 23.56
C LYS A 138 -17.92 -10.54 22.53
N ARG A 139 -18.24 -9.31 22.99
CA ARG A 139 -18.45 -8.13 22.13
C ARG A 139 -17.14 -7.62 21.54
N LEU A 140 -16.05 -7.63 22.29
CA LEU A 140 -14.71 -7.30 21.76
C LEU A 140 -14.31 -8.25 20.63
N LYS A 141 -14.54 -9.56 20.81
CA LYS A 141 -14.24 -10.57 19.78
C LYS A 141 -15.09 -10.41 18.51
N SER A 142 -16.35 -10.00 18.62
CA SER A 142 -17.23 -9.80 17.46
C SER A 142 -16.96 -8.48 16.75
N SER A 143 -16.93 -7.38 17.51
CA SER A 143 -16.97 -6.01 16.99
C SER A 143 -15.58 -5.46 16.70
N CYS A 144 -14.59 -5.76 17.54
CA CYS A 144 -13.19 -5.30 17.42
C CYS A 144 -12.29 -6.34 16.72
N ARG A 145 -12.85 -7.09 15.75
CA ARG A 145 -12.11 -8.12 14.99
C ARG A 145 -11.24 -7.52 13.88
N SER A 146 -10.12 -8.18 13.59
CA SER A 146 -9.30 -7.88 12.41
C SER A 146 -10.08 -8.14 11.13
N TYR A 147 -9.82 -7.30 10.11
CA TYR A 147 -10.26 -7.60 8.76
C TYR A 147 -9.33 -8.67 8.19
N ASP A 148 -9.81 -9.91 8.14
CA ASP A 148 -9.03 -11.05 7.67
C ASP A 148 -9.44 -11.38 6.22
N SER A 149 -8.76 -10.73 5.27
CA SER A 149 -8.81 -11.09 3.87
C SER A 149 -7.42 -11.51 3.43
N LYS A 150 -7.34 -12.66 2.76
CA LYS A 150 -6.07 -13.25 2.28
C LYS A 150 -5.26 -12.31 1.39
N ASN A 151 -5.88 -11.25 0.87
CA ASN A 151 -5.30 -10.30 -0.07
C ASN A 151 -4.90 -8.95 0.56
N VAL A 152 -4.98 -8.78 1.88
CA VAL A 152 -4.63 -7.49 2.52
C VAL A 152 -3.12 -7.35 2.60
N THR A 153 -2.57 -6.43 1.80
CA THR A 153 -1.13 -6.15 1.76
C THR A 153 -0.72 -5.02 2.69
N LEU A 154 -1.69 -4.23 3.18
CA LEU A 154 -1.48 -3.05 4.03
C LEU A 154 -0.77 -3.37 5.36
N LYS A 155 0.39 -2.74 5.59
CA LYS A 155 1.20 -2.90 6.81
C LYS A 155 0.43 -2.58 8.09
N LEU A 156 -0.36 -1.50 8.08
CA LEU A 156 -1.20 -1.06 9.20
C LEU A 156 -2.17 -2.17 9.64
N SER A 157 -2.82 -2.84 8.67
CA SER A 157 -3.79 -3.90 8.95
C SER A 157 -3.13 -5.16 9.52
N LYS A 158 -1.93 -5.51 9.05
CA LYS A 158 -1.12 -6.61 9.60
C LYS A 158 -0.68 -6.35 11.03
N GLN A 159 -0.27 -5.11 11.34
CA GLN A 159 0.11 -4.73 12.70
C GLN A 159 -1.11 -4.79 13.63
N TYR A 160 -2.22 -4.17 13.25
CA TYR A 160 -3.45 -4.20 14.03
C TYR A 160 -3.94 -5.64 14.30
N SER A 161 -3.85 -6.53 13.30
CA SER A 161 -4.23 -7.95 13.48
C SER A 161 -3.35 -8.67 14.52
N ARG A 162 -2.06 -8.35 14.61
CA ARG A 162 -1.17 -8.88 15.65
C ARG A 162 -1.53 -8.33 17.02
N ASP A 163 -1.77 -7.02 17.11
CA ASP A 163 -2.15 -6.34 18.36
C ASP A 163 -3.44 -6.96 18.93
N VAL A 164 -4.48 -7.12 18.10
CA VAL A 164 -5.77 -7.72 18.51
C VAL A 164 -5.60 -9.16 19.01
N ARG A 165 -4.82 -9.99 18.30
CA ARG A 165 -4.56 -11.38 18.74
C ARG A 165 -3.84 -11.43 20.08
N ARG A 166 -2.88 -10.51 20.30
CA ARG A 166 -2.19 -10.37 21.58
C ARG A 166 -3.16 -9.97 22.69
N PHE A 167 -3.93 -8.90 22.52
CA PHE A 167 -4.91 -8.48 23.53
C PHE A 167 -5.92 -9.57 23.85
N GLN A 168 -6.46 -10.26 22.83
CA GLN A 168 -7.38 -11.37 23.03
C GLN A 168 -6.75 -12.51 23.85
N SER A 169 -5.51 -12.88 23.54
CA SER A 169 -4.77 -13.90 24.29
C SER A 169 -4.53 -13.48 25.74
N ASP A 170 -4.06 -12.26 25.95
CA ASP A 170 -3.69 -11.74 27.27
C ASP A 170 -4.91 -11.58 28.18
N VAL A 171 -6.04 -11.10 27.65
CA VAL A 171 -7.33 -11.02 28.39
C VAL A 171 -7.82 -12.41 28.78
N VAL A 172 -7.83 -13.36 27.84
CA VAL A 172 -8.26 -14.75 28.13
C VAL A 172 -7.36 -15.39 29.18
N LYS A 173 -6.05 -15.16 29.10
CA LYS A 173 -5.08 -15.65 30.09
C LYS A 173 -5.34 -15.06 31.47
N ALA A 174 -5.57 -13.75 31.58
CA ALA A 174 -5.87 -13.09 32.86
C ALA A 174 -7.17 -13.63 33.50
N LEU A 175 -8.23 -13.78 32.71
CA LEU A 175 -9.51 -14.33 33.19
C LEU A 175 -9.39 -15.80 33.61
N ARG A 176 -8.65 -16.63 32.86
CA ARG A 176 -8.41 -18.04 33.24
C ARG A 176 -7.59 -18.13 34.52
N ALA A 177 -6.49 -17.39 34.62
CA ALA A 177 -5.67 -17.37 35.82
C ALA A 177 -6.45 -16.92 37.06
N SER A 178 -7.40 -15.99 36.92
CA SER A 178 -8.31 -15.58 37.99
C SER A 178 -9.25 -16.72 38.43
N GLU A 179 -9.87 -17.42 37.47
CA GLU A 179 -10.74 -18.56 37.76
C GLU A 179 -9.99 -19.73 38.39
N ASP A 180 -8.83 -20.09 37.84
CA ASP A 180 -8.00 -21.20 38.33
C ASP A 180 -7.55 -20.93 39.77
N LEU A 181 -7.10 -19.71 40.05
CA LEU A 181 -6.73 -19.29 41.40
C LEU A 181 -7.94 -19.32 42.35
N SER A 182 -9.09 -18.77 41.91
CA SER A 182 -10.32 -18.79 42.71
C SER A 182 -10.83 -20.21 42.98
N ARG A 183 -10.64 -21.16 42.05
CA ARG A 183 -11.01 -22.57 42.22
C ARG A 183 -10.07 -23.31 43.16
N SER A 184 -8.77 -22.99 43.12
CA SER A 184 -7.77 -23.63 43.97
C SER A 184 -8.05 -23.46 45.47
N TYR A 185 -8.73 -22.38 45.87
CA TYR A 185 -9.11 -22.13 47.26
C TYR A 185 -9.85 -23.27 47.97
N ALA A 186 -10.62 -24.08 47.23
CA ALA A 186 -11.36 -25.20 47.83
C ALA A 186 -10.43 -26.31 48.38
N ASN A 187 -9.33 -26.60 47.68
CA ASN A 187 -8.51 -27.81 47.90
C ASN A 187 -7.01 -27.53 48.09
N GLY A 188 -6.62 -26.27 48.24
CA GLY A 188 -5.23 -25.83 48.39
C GLY A 188 -4.86 -24.82 47.30
N ILE A 189 -4.51 -23.61 47.71
CA ILE A 189 -4.18 -22.51 46.80
C ILE A 189 -2.91 -22.86 46.02
N ASP A 190 -3.02 -22.86 44.68
CA ASP A 190 -1.86 -23.01 43.81
C ASP A 190 -1.10 -21.68 43.77
N GLN A 191 -0.06 -21.59 44.61
CA GLN A 191 0.75 -20.38 44.76
C GLN A 191 1.51 -20.01 43.47
N LYS A 192 1.67 -20.93 42.51
CA LYS A 192 2.28 -20.63 41.21
C LYS A 192 1.42 -19.70 40.35
N LEU A 193 0.12 -19.60 40.68
CA LEU A 193 -0.81 -18.71 39.99
C LEU A 193 -0.78 -17.28 40.56
N PHE A 194 -0.02 -17.02 41.62
CA PHE A 194 0.12 -15.66 42.13
C PHE A 194 0.93 -14.77 41.16
N CYS A 195 0.57 -13.49 41.14
CA CYS A 195 1.18 -12.47 40.31
C CYS A 195 2.25 -11.71 41.10
N ASP A 196 3.34 -11.35 40.42
CA ASP A 196 4.38 -10.47 40.96
C ASP A 196 3.99 -9.01 40.69
N VAL A 197 3.19 -8.43 41.59
CA VAL A 197 2.67 -7.05 41.49
C VAL A 197 2.86 -6.34 42.83
N ASP A 198 3.14 -5.04 42.81
CA ASP A 198 3.61 -4.27 43.97
C ASP A 198 2.77 -4.44 45.25
N PHE A 199 1.44 -4.41 45.14
CA PHE A 199 0.56 -4.63 46.29
C PHE A 199 0.58 -6.09 46.78
N SER A 200 0.47 -7.06 45.87
CA SER A 200 0.56 -8.48 46.20
C SER A 200 1.93 -8.85 46.79
N ALA A 201 3.00 -8.24 46.30
CA ALA A 201 4.36 -8.38 46.83
C ALA A 201 4.52 -7.74 48.22
N ARG A 202 3.88 -6.60 48.50
CA ARG A 202 3.83 -6.02 49.85
C ARG A 202 3.15 -6.93 50.86
N VAL A 203 2.10 -7.64 50.46
CA VAL A 203 1.46 -8.66 51.31
C VAL A 203 2.45 -9.78 51.67
N LEU A 204 3.36 -10.17 50.76
CA LEU A 204 4.41 -11.15 51.05
C LEU A 204 5.42 -10.69 52.11
N LEU A 205 5.65 -9.37 52.21
CA LEU A 205 6.57 -8.78 53.17
C LEU A 205 5.94 -8.66 54.57
N CYS A 206 4.64 -8.40 54.62
CA CYS A 206 3.95 -8.06 55.86
C CYS A 206 3.16 -9.21 56.48
N CYS A 207 2.94 -10.29 55.73
CA CYS A 207 2.23 -11.48 56.19
C CYS A 207 3.09 -12.73 55.97
N ASP A 208 2.89 -13.75 56.82
CA ASP A 208 3.54 -15.04 56.62
C ASP A 208 2.83 -15.81 55.50
N HIS A 209 3.24 -15.56 54.26
CA HIS A 209 2.67 -16.18 53.07
C HIS A 209 2.97 -17.69 52.97
N LYS A 210 3.96 -18.21 53.72
CA LYS A 210 4.24 -19.66 53.78
C LYS A 210 3.24 -20.35 54.67
N ALA A 211 2.88 -19.73 55.80
CA ALA A 211 1.87 -20.25 56.72
C ALA A 211 0.44 -19.95 56.25
N PHE A 212 0.18 -18.76 55.68
CA PHE A 212 -1.17 -18.29 55.34
C PHE A 212 -1.30 -17.76 53.90
N PRO A 213 -1.13 -18.61 52.86
CA PRO A 213 -1.34 -18.22 51.46
C PRO A 213 -2.71 -17.59 51.19
N VAL A 214 -3.73 -17.90 51.99
CA VAL A 214 -5.09 -17.34 51.87
C VAL A 214 -5.15 -15.81 51.91
N LEU A 215 -4.22 -15.15 52.61
CA LEU A 215 -4.18 -13.69 52.73
C LEU A 215 -3.84 -12.99 51.41
N ARG A 216 -3.12 -13.68 50.51
CA ARG A 216 -2.73 -13.17 49.20
C ARG A 216 -3.82 -13.39 48.13
N LEU A 217 -4.74 -14.31 48.38
CA LEU A 217 -5.70 -14.79 47.38
C LEU A 217 -6.58 -13.68 46.77
N VAL A 218 -7.32 -12.94 47.59
CA VAL A 218 -8.20 -11.85 47.12
C VAL A 218 -7.41 -10.73 46.43
N PRO A 219 -6.31 -10.18 47.01
CA PRO A 219 -5.46 -9.22 46.30
C PRO A 219 -5.08 -9.66 44.88
N ASP A 220 -4.72 -10.93 44.73
CA ASP A 220 -4.27 -11.49 43.46
C ASP A 220 -5.38 -11.69 42.45
N VAL A 221 -6.54 -12.19 42.88
CA VAL A 221 -7.73 -12.35 42.03
C VAL A 221 -8.20 -10.98 41.53
N THR A 222 -8.27 -9.99 42.42
CA THR A 222 -8.60 -8.60 42.08
C THR A 222 -7.65 -8.05 41.03
N CYS A 223 -6.34 -8.16 41.24
CA CYS A 223 -5.35 -7.63 40.30
C CYS A 223 -5.46 -8.28 38.90
N LYS A 224 -5.71 -9.59 38.83
CA LYS A 224 -5.89 -10.29 37.55
C LYS A 224 -7.13 -9.77 36.80
N LEU A 225 -8.22 -9.45 37.50
CA LEU A 225 -9.42 -8.90 36.90
C LEU A 225 -9.25 -7.42 36.50
N GLU A 226 -8.63 -6.60 37.35
CA GLU A 226 -8.24 -5.23 37.02
C GLU A 226 -7.37 -5.20 35.75
N ARG A 227 -6.39 -6.12 35.63
CA ARG A 227 -5.56 -6.29 34.44
C ARG A 227 -6.37 -6.67 33.20
N ALA A 228 -7.39 -7.53 33.34
CA ALA A 228 -8.27 -7.88 32.23
C ALA A 228 -9.06 -6.66 31.73
N CYS A 229 -9.57 -5.82 32.64
CA CYS A 229 -10.22 -4.55 32.31
C CYS A 229 -9.25 -3.58 31.62
N ALA A 230 -8.03 -3.42 32.13
CA ALA A 230 -7.02 -2.55 31.52
C ALA A 230 -6.66 -2.99 30.09
N LEU A 231 -6.44 -4.30 29.87
CA LEU A 231 -6.17 -4.86 28.54
C LEU A 231 -7.36 -4.69 27.58
N ALA A 232 -8.59 -4.82 28.07
CA ALA A 232 -9.79 -4.55 27.27
C ALA A 232 -9.89 -3.08 26.86
N SER A 233 -9.61 -2.14 27.75
CA SER A 233 -9.55 -0.71 27.42
C SER A 233 -8.49 -0.41 26.37
N GLN A 234 -7.29 -0.99 26.50
CA GLN A 234 -6.22 -0.86 25.50
C GLN A 234 -6.63 -1.41 24.13
N TRP A 235 -7.35 -2.54 24.10
CA TRP A 235 -7.90 -3.10 22.85
C TRP A 235 -8.90 -2.12 22.21
N ILE A 236 -9.82 -1.56 22.99
CA ILE A 236 -10.81 -0.56 22.50
C ILE A 236 -10.09 0.68 21.93
N ASP A 237 -9.11 1.21 22.65
CA ASP A 237 -8.36 2.40 22.22
C ASP A 237 -7.54 2.13 20.95
N ARG A 238 -6.97 0.93 20.84
CA ARG A 238 -6.26 0.50 19.63
C ARG A 238 -7.19 0.37 18.43
N ASP A 239 -8.40 -0.12 18.64
CA ASP A 239 -9.41 -0.23 17.59
C ASP A 239 -9.92 1.15 17.13
N ALA A 240 -10.18 2.06 18.06
CA ALA A 240 -10.56 3.44 17.76
C ALA A 240 -9.48 4.17 16.96
N SER A 241 -8.21 4.05 17.37
CA SER A 241 -7.07 4.65 16.67
C SER A 241 -6.83 4.02 15.30
N TYR A 242 -7.04 2.71 15.14
CA TYR A 242 -6.97 2.03 13.84
C TYR A 242 -8.02 2.55 12.86
N VAL A 243 -9.28 2.71 13.27
CA VAL A 243 -10.34 3.25 12.39
C VAL A 243 -10.02 4.69 11.97
N LYS A 244 -9.54 5.54 12.88
CA LYS A 244 -9.10 6.90 12.55
C LYS A 244 -7.94 6.90 11.55
N ALA A 245 -6.95 6.02 11.73
CA ALA A 245 -5.81 5.89 10.82
C ALA A 245 -6.23 5.42 9.43
N ILE A 246 -7.19 4.49 9.31
CA ILE A 246 -7.75 4.06 8.02
C ILE A 246 -8.41 5.24 7.30
N SER A 247 -9.26 6.01 7.98
CA SER A 247 -9.91 7.18 7.38
C SER A 247 -8.91 8.24 6.92
N ALA A 248 -7.86 8.50 7.71
CA ALA A 248 -6.79 9.42 7.33
C ALA A 248 -6.03 8.92 6.09
N HIS A 249 -5.66 7.65 6.04
CA HIS A 249 -5.00 7.07 4.87
C HIS A 249 -5.88 7.05 3.63
N ILE A 250 -7.21 6.88 3.76
CA ILE A 250 -8.14 7.01 2.63
C ILE A 250 -8.08 8.43 2.05
N ALA A 251 -8.17 9.45 2.91
CA ALA A 251 -8.12 10.84 2.48
C ALA A 251 -6.79 11.18 1.79
N GLU A 252 -5.67 10.77 2.39
CA GLU A 252 -4.33 10.95 1.84
C GLU A 252 -4.17 10.23 0.49
N THR A 253 -4.58 8.95 0.42
CA THR A 253 -4.46 8.15 -0.80
C THR A 253 -5.31 8.73 -1.92
N ARG A 254 -6.56 9.17 -1.64
CA ARG A 254 -7.41 9.85 -2.63
C ARG A 254 -6.75 11.12 -3.18
N SER A 255 -6.19 11.96 -2.32
CA SER A 255 -5.49 13.17 -2.75
C SER A 255 -4.28 12.85 -3.63
N ARG A 256 -3.48 11.83 -3.25
CA ARG A 256 -2.33 11.38 -4.03
C ARG A 256 -2.74 10.77 -5.37
N THR A 257 -3.82 9.99 -5.42
CA THR A 257 -4.36 9.40 -6.66
C THR A 257 -4.80 10.51 -7.61
N LEU A 258 -5.57 11.50 -7.14
CA LEU A 258 -6.00 12.64 -7.96
C LEU A 258 -4.82 13.40 -8.56
N GLN A 259 -3.80 13.71 -7.75
CA GLN A 259 -2.60 14.39 -8.24
C GLN A 259 -1.88 13.56 -9.31
N LYS A 260 -1.74 12.25 -9.10
CA LYS A 260 -1.09 11.35 -10.05
C LYS A 260 -1.90 11.16 -11.34
N GLU A 261 -3.22 11.16 -11.26
CA GLU A 261 -4.11 11.13 -12.42
C GLU A 261 -4.01 12.41 -13.26
N GLU A 262 -3.94 13.57 -12.61
CA GLU A 262 -3.70 14.85 -13.29
C GLU A 262 -2.34 14.86 -14.00
N ASP A 263 -1.28 14.41 -13.32
CA ASP A 263 0.05 14.29 -13.91
C ASP A 263 0.06 13.31 -15.09
N LEU A 264 -0.64 12.18 -14.97
CA LEU A 264 -0.80 11.21 -16.04
C LEU A 264 -1.50 11.82 -17.25
N ARG A 265 -2.58 12.57 -17.06
CA ARG A 265 -3.29 13.27 -18.16
C ARG A 265 -2.39 14.26 -18.86
N ARG A 266 -1.68 15.11 -18.12
CA ARG A 266 -0.71 16.07 -18.69
C ARG A 266 0.38 15.38 -19.49
N GLN A 267 0.92 14.27 -18.99
CA GLN A 267 1.95 13.49 -19.70
C GLN A 267 1.39 12.80 -20.96
N GLN A 268 0.14 12.32 -20.93
CA GLN A 268 -0.53 11.75 -22.11
C GLN A 268 -0.78 12.82 -23.19
N GLU A 269 -1.23 14.01 -22.81
CA GLU A 269 -1.40 15.15 -23.73
C GLU A 269 -0.06 15.58 -24.35
N GLN A 270 1.03 15.62 -23.57
CA GLN A 270 2.36 15.90 -24.12
C GLN A 270 2.84 14.78 -25.05
N GLN A 271 2.57 13.51 -24.71
CA GLN A 271 2.90 12.36 -25.54
C GLN A 271 2.21 12.43 -26.90
N THR A 272 0.91 12.77 -26.96
CA THR A 272 0.17 12.87 -28.22
C THR A 272 0.70 14.00 -29.11
N LEU A 273 0.99 15.16 -28.52
CA LEU A 273 1.59 16.30 -29.23
C LEU A 273 2.96 15.96 -29.81
N VAL A 274 3.84 15.34 -29.01
CA VAL A 274 5.19 14.95 -29.46
C VAL A 274 5.13 13.81 -30.47
N SER A 275 4.16 12.89 -30.34
CA SER A 275 3.95 11.81 -31.31
C SER A 275 3.58 12.36 -32.69
N ALA A 276 2.62 13.28 -32.75
CA ALA A 276 2.22 13.93 -34.00
C ALA A 276 3.41 14.69 -34.64
N ALA A 277 4.15 15.46 -33.84
CA ALA A 277 5.33 16.17 -34.32
C ALA A 277 6.43 15.21 -34.82
N ALA A 278 6.63 14.06 -34.17
CA ALA A 278 7.60 13.05 -34.59
C ALA A 278 7.19 12.38 -35.91
N GLU A 279 5.90 12.11 -36.11
CA GLU A 279 5.36 11.58 -37.37
C GLU A 279 5.55 12.57 -38.52
N ASP A 280 5.23 13.85 -38.31
CA ASP A 280 5.43 14.91 -39.30
C ASP A 280 6.91 15.04 -39.69
N ALA A 281 7.81 15.08 -38.69
CA ALA A 281 9.25 15.15 -38.92
C ALA A 281 9.77 13.92 -39.68
N TYR A 282 9.22 12.73 -39.42
CA TYR A 282 9.57 11.51 -40.14
C TYR A 282 9.11 11.54 -41.60
N VAL A 283 7.89 12.02 -41.86
CA VAL A 283 7.35 12.18 -43.22
C VAL A 283 8.21 13.16 -44.01
N GLN A 284 8.54 14.32 -43.42
CA GLN A 284 9.43 15.31 -44.05
C GLN A 284 10.82 14.74 -44.33
N PHE A 285 11.42 14.01 -43.38
CA PHE A 285 12.70 13.33 -43.58
C PHE A 285 12.64 12.34 -44.75
N ARG A 286 11.61 11.48 -44.79
CA ARG A 286 11.42 10.51 -45.90
C ARG A 286 11.22 11.21 -47.24
N ALA A 287 10.44 12.29 -47.29
CA ALA A 287 10.21 13.06 -48.50
C ALA A 287 11.52 13.67 -49.02
N ASN A 288 12.29 14.35 -48.15
CA ASN A 288 13.60 14.92 -48.50
C ASN A 288 14.60 13.84 -48.96
N LYS A 289 14.60 12.68 -48.32
CA LYS A 289 15.48 11.57 -48.73
C LYS A 289 15.12 11.01 -50.11
N ARG A 290 13.82 10.92 -50.44
CA ARG A 290 13.36 10.47 -51.76
C ARG A 290 13.71 11.47 -52.86
N THR A 291 13.51 12.76 -52.62
CA THR A 291 13.87 13.80 -53.59
C THR A 291 15.38 13.90 -53.77
N LEU A 292 16.18 13.69 -52.72
CA LEU A 292 17.63 13.59 -52.81
C LEU A 292 18.07 12.43 -53.71
N ALA A 293 17.55 11.23 -53.47
CA ALA A 293 17.87 10.06 -54.29
C ALA A 293 17.47 10.24 -55.77
N ARG A 294 16.37 10.95 -56.03
CA ARG A 294 15.97 11.31 -57.40
C ARG A 294 16.98 12.26 -58.05
N ILE A 295 17.41 13.31 -57.36
CA ILE A 295 18.40 14.27 -57.88
C ILE A 295 19.75 13.57 -58.10
N GLU A 296 20.17 12.66 -57.20
CA GLU A 296 21.38 11.85 -57.37
C GLU A 296 21.33 10.97 -58.63
N ALA A 297 20.18 10.35 -58.92
CA ALA A 297 19.99 9.56 -60.14
C ALA A 297 20.00 10.43 -61.41
N GLU A 298 19.36 11.61 -61.37
CA GLU A 298 19.37 12.59 -62.45
C GLU A 298 20.79 13.09 -62.72
N LEU A 299 21.57 13.43 -61.68
CA LEU A 299 22.98 13.83 -61.80
C LEU A 299 23.83 12.73 -62.43
N LYS A 300 23.67 11.46 -62.01
CA LYS A 300 24.38 10.33 -62.62
C LYS A 300 24.04 10.17 -64.10
N THR A 301 22.80 10.47 -64.49
CA THR A 301 22.37 10.44 -65.89
C THR A 301 23.02 11.58 -66.67
N LEU A 302 23.01 12.81 -66.15
CA LEU A 302 23.67 13.98 -66.76
C LEU A 302 25.18 13.74 -66.89
N GLU A 303 25.84 13.16 -65.88
CA GLU A 303 27.26 12.78 -65.95
C GLU A 303 27.54 11.79 -67.08
N SER A 304 26.64 10.82 -67.30
CA SER A 304 26.75 9.88 -68.41
C SER A 304 26.59 10.57 -69.77
N GLN A 305 25.65 11.53 -69.89
CA GLN A 305 25.46 12.33 -71.10
C GLN A 305 26.68 13.20 -71.40
N VAL A 306 27.27 13.84 -70.38
CA VAL A 306 28.53 14.60 -70.54
C VAL A 306 29.64 13.68 -71.06
N LYS A 307 29.77 12.46 -70.53
CA LYS A 307 30.77 11.49 -71.03
C LYS A 307 30.51 11.12 -72.49
N GLN A 308 29.26 10.87 -72.88
CA GLN A 308 28.88 10.56 -74.26
C GLN A 308 29.16 11.72 -75.21
N PHE A 309 28.74 12.94 -74.87
CA PHE A 309 28.99 14.13 -75.69
C PHE A 309 30.48 14.45 -75.79
N LYS A 310 31.26 14.30 -74.70
CA LYS A 310 32.73 14.45 -74.77
C LYS A 310 33.38 13.40 -75.67
N ALA A 311 32.91 12.16 -75.64
CA ALA A 311 33.40 11.10 -76.53
C ALA A 311 33.05 11.40 -78.00
N ALA A 312 31.81 11.82 -78.28
CA ALA A 312 31.35 12.24 -79.60
C ALA A 312 32.15 13.44 -80.13
N GLN A 313 32.40 14.45 -79.27
CA GLN A 313 33.23 15.59 -79.60
C GLN A 313 34.66 15.15 -79.98
N ARG A 314 35.29 14.28 -79.19
CA ARG A 314 36.63 13.74 -79.49
C ARG A 314 36.67 13.01 -80.83
N TYR A 315 35.69 12.16 -81.09
CA TYR A 315 35.57 11.45 -82.37
C TYR A 315 35.43 12.42 -83.54
N LYS A 316 34.55 13.42 -83.43
CA LYS A 316 34.30 14.42 -84.47
C LYS A 316 35.50 15.35 -84.69
N VAL A 317 36.24 15.71 -83.65
CA VAL A 317 37.51 16.45 -83.76
C VAL A 317 38.58 15.62 -84.49
N ALA A 318 38.68 14.33 -84.19
CA ALA A 318 39.61 13.44 -84.88
C ALA A 318 39.23 13.27 -86.37
N GLU A 319 37.94 13.06 -86.66
CA GLU A 319 37.40 12.98 -88.02
C GLU A 319 37.66 14.27 -88.83
N ARG A 320 37.44 15.43 -88.19
CA ARG A 320 37.74 16.74 -88.76
C ARG A 320 39.22 16.88 -89.11
N ARG A 321 40.13 16.58 -88.17
CA ARG A 321 41.59 16.65 -88.41
C ARG A 321 42.04 15.75 -89.55
N GLN A 322 41.48 14.54 -89.63
CA GLN A 322 41.76 13.61 -90.73
C GLN A 322 41.32 14.19 -92.08
N LYS A 323 40.10 14.73 -92.18
CA LYS A 323 39.59 15.33 -93.41
C LYS A 323 40.28 16.64 -93.78
N GLU A 324 40.66 17.47 -92.81
CA GLU A 324 41.51 18.65 -93.02
C GLU A 324 42.85 18.24 -93.62
N GLY A 325 43.50 17.21 -93.08
CA GLY A 325 44.74 16.66 -93.65
C GLY A 325 44.59 16.19 -95.11
N ILE A 326 43.48 15.54 -95.44
CA ILE A 326 43.17 15.11 -96.83
C ILE A 326 42.91 16.32 -97.74
N VAL A 327 42.19 17.35 -97.27
CA VAL A 327 41.95 18.58 -98.04
C VAL A 327 43.27 19.31 -98.32
N VAL A 328 44.14 19.46 -97.33
CA VAL A 328 45.47 20.07 -97.50
C VAL A 328 46.32 19.27 -98.48
N PHE A 329 46.30 17.94 -98.37
CA PHE A 329 46.99 17.06 -99.33
C PHE A 329 46.45 17.23 -100.76
N LEU A 330 45.14 17.31 -100.94
CA LEU A 330 44.51 17.55 -102.25
C LEU A 330 44.85 18.94 -102.79
N GLU A 331 44.91 19.97 -101.94
CA GLU A 331 45.34 21.33 -102.31
C GLU A 331 46.77 21.36 -102.83
N ILE A 332 47.71 20.74 -102.09
CA ILE A 332 49.11 20.61 -102.49
C ILE A 332 49.22 19.81 -103.80
N SER A 333 48.49 18.70 -103.93
CA SER A 333 48.52 17.84 -105.13
C SER A 333 47.98 18.53 -106.37
N ILE A 334 46.90 19.32 -106.25
CA ILE A 334 46.33 20.13 -107.33
C ILE A 334 47.32 21.24 -107.73
N ALA A 335 48.02 21.85 -106.77
CA ALA A 335 49.02 22.89 -107.02
C ALA A 335 50.28 22.36 -107.73
N GLN A 336 50.79 21.19 -107.34
CA GLN A 336 52.02 20.60 -107.90
C GLN A 336 51.84 20.00 -109.29
N THR A 337 50.68 19.41 -109.61
CA THR A 337 50.52 18.63 -110.85
C THR A 337 50.16 19.45 -112.11
N ARG A 338 50.02 20.79 -112.02
CA ARG A 338 49.48 21.66 -113.12
C ARG A 338 48.17 21.15 -113.75
N LYS A 339 47.48 20.15 -113.15
CA LYS A 339 46.19 19.60 -113.59
C LYS A 339 45.03 20.49 -113.12
N ARG A 340 45.10 21.79 -113.43
CA ARG A 340 44.02 22.76 -113.13
C ARG A 340 42.67 22.42 -113.76
N ARG A 341 42.61 21.52 -114.75
CA ARG A 341 41.39 21.09 -115.47
C ARG A 341 40.84 19.72 -115.04
N SER A 342 41.39 19.07 -114.00
CA SER A 342 40.82 17.83 -113.47
C SER A 342 39.55 18.12 -112.64
N LEU A 343 38.40 18.04 -113.31
CA LEU A 343 37.08 18.27 -112.70
C LEU A 343 36.84 17.35 -111.48
N SER A 344 37.36 16.11 -111.51
CA SER A 344 37.18 15.12 -110.45
C SER A 344 37.88 15.47 -109.14
N LEU A 345 39.13 15.95 -109.18
CA LEU A 345 39.88 16.35 -107.98
C LEU A 345 39.32 17.64 -107.35
N GLN A 346 38.85 18.58 -108.19
CA GLN A 346 38.16 19.78 -107.71
C GLN A 346 36.80 19.46 -107.08
N LEU A 347 36.03 18.52 -107.65
CA LEU A 347 34.77 18.00 -107.07
C LEU A 347 34.99 17.25 -105.74
N GLN A 348 36.06 16.45 -105.63
CA GLN A 348 36.40 15.78 -104.37
C GLN A 348 36.80 16.78 -103.29
N ARG A 349 37.61 17.78 -103.63
CA ARG A 349 37.96 18.88 -102.72
C ARG A 349 36.72 19.64 -102.25
N SER A 350 35.84 20.09 -103.16
CA SER A 350 34.63 20.83 -102.78
C SER A 350 33.68 20.01 -101.92
N ARG A 351 33.54 18.70 -102.19
CA ARG A 351 32.76 17.77 -101.36
C ARG A 351 33.35 17.61 -99.95
N LEU A 352 34.67 17.48 -99.83
CA LEU A 352 35.36 17.42 -98.54
C LEU A 352 35.29 18.73 -97.76
N THR A 353 35.40 19.89 -98.42
CA THR A 353 35.22 21.20 -97.78
C THR A 353 33.80 21.37 -97.25
N ARG A 354 32.78 20.89 -97.98
CA ARG A 354 31.39 20.85 -97.50
C ARG A 354 31.24 19.96 -96.27
N GLN A 355 31.81 18.76 -96.29
CA GLN A 355 31.81 17.84 -95.15
C GLN A 355 32.57 18.40 -93.94
N LEU A 356 33.60 19.22 -94.13
CA LEU A 356 34.27 19.92 -93.03
C LEU A 356 33.38 20.99 -92.41
N ARG A 357 32.63 21.77 -93.21
CA ARG A 357 31.64 22.73 -92.69
C ARG A 357 30.51 22.04 -91.91
N GLU A 358 29.98 20.93 -92.45
CA GLU A 358 29.00 20.08 -91.77
C GLU A 358 29.54 19.54 -90.43
N LEU A 359 30.84 19.16 -90.37
CA LEU A 359 31.50 18.75 -89.13
C LEU A 359 31.71 19.90 -88.14
N GLU A 360 31.99 21.11 -88.61
CA GLU A 360 32.13 22.30 -87.77
C GLU A 360 30.79 22.73 -87.15
N GLU A 361 29.70 22.65 -87.90
CA GLU A 361 28.34 22.87 -87.39
C GLU A 361 27.99 21.79 -86.35
N SER A 362 28.24 20.51 -86.65
CA SER A 362 28.02 19.42 -85.69
C SER A 362 28.86 19.57 -84.41
N LEU A 363 30.10 20.05 -84.51
CA LEU A 363 30.96 20.33 -83.36
C LEU A 363 30.45 21.52 -82.53
N ARG A 364 29.91 22.56 -83.18
CA ARG A 364 29.24 23.67 -82.48
C ARG A 364 28.00 23.19 -81.75
N ASP A 365 27.18 22.35 -82.38
CA ASP A 365 25.98 21.78 -81.77
C ASP A 365 26.31 20.93 -80.54
N ILE A 366 27.32 20.06 -80.64
CA ILE A 366 27.83 19.27 -79.48
C ILE A 366 28.37 20.21 -78.40
N GLY A 367 29.01 21.33 -78.77
CA GLY A 367 29.48 22.36 -77.84
C GLY A 367 28.33 23.04 -77.09
N HIS A 368 27.26 23.41 -77.79
CA HIS A 368 26.06 23.99 -77.18
C HIS A 368 25.35 22.97 -76.26
N GLN A 369 25.22 21.72 -76.69
CA GLN A 369 24.64 20.64 -75.87
C GLN A 369 25.48 20.36 -74.61
N LEU A 370 26.82 20.35 -74.72
CA LEU A 370 27.70 20.21 -73.57
C LEU A 370 27.55 21.36 -72.57
N ALA A 371 27.47 22.60 -73.05
CA ALA A 371 27.27 23.77 -72.20
C ALA A 371 25.92 23.70 -71.46
N ALA A 372 24.84 23.36 -72.16
CA ALA A 372 23.51 23.20 -71.58
C ALA A 372 23.46 22.10 -70.50
N VAL A 373 24.00 20.91 -70.80
CA VAL A 373 24.06 19.80 -69.83
C VAL A 373 24.95 20.16 -68.63
N HIS A 374 26.04 20.90 -68.84
CA HIS A 374 26.91 21.35 -67.76
C HIS A 374 26.22 22.37 -66.83
N GLU A 375 25.49 23.33 -67.41
CA GLU A 375 24.68 24.28 -66.63
C GLU A 375 23.62 23.54 -65.80
N GLU A 376 22.92 22.59 -66.40
CA GLU A 376 21.91 21.78 -65.69
C GLU A 376 22.53 20.94 -64.56
N MET A 377 23.70 20.35 -64.80
CA MET A 377 24.46 19.59 -63.80
C MET A 377 24.85 20.48 -62.60
N THR A 378 25.35 21.69 -62.85
CA THR A 378 25.73 22.63 -61.77
C THR A 378 24.51 23.09 -60.96
N ARG A 379 23.39 23.39 -61.62
CA ARG A 379 22.12 23.74 -60.96
C ARG A 379 21.61 22.60 -60.09
N LYS A 380 21.63 21.36 -60.60
CA LYS A 380 21.21 20.16 -59.85
C LYS A 380 22.15 19.84 -58.70
N ALA A 381 23.46 20.02 -58.86
CA ALA A 381 24.45 19.82 -57.79
C ALA A 381 24.26 20.82 -56.64
N ALA A 382 24.00 22.10 -56.95
CA ALA A 382 23.67 23.10 -55.95
C ALA A 382 22.36 22.76 -55.21
N SER A 383 21.33 22.33 -55.95
CA SER A 383 20.07 21.88 -55.36
C SER A 383 20.28 20.66 -54.44
N MET A 384 21.09 19.68 -54.85
CA MET A 384 21.44 18.50 -54.04
C MET A 384 22.08 18.90 -52.71
N ALA A 385 23.05 19.83 -52.71
CA ALA A 385 23.71 20.28 -51.49
C ALA A 385 22.72 20.91 -50.49
N THR A 386 21.83 21.79 -50.97
CA THR A 386 20.80 22.41 -50.10
C THR A 386 19.81 21.38 -49.55
N LEU A 387 19.48 20.37 -50.35
CA LEU A 387 18.50 19.35 -49.99
C LEU A 387 19.10 18.30 -49.04
N ALA A 388 20.41 18.03 -49.15
CA ALA A 388 21.17 17.19 -48.23
C ALA A 388 21.18 17.80 -46.82
N ASP A 389 21.43 19.09 -46.70
CA ASP A 389 21.37 19.81 -45.42
C ASP A 389 19.95 19.78 -44.83
N LYS A 390 18.91 20.02 -45.65
CA LYS A 390 17.51 19.88 -45.22
C LYS A 390 17.18 18.46 -44.72
N ALA A 391 17.67 17.42 -45.39
CA ALA A 391 17.47 16.03 -44.98
C ALA A 391 18.21 15.70 -43.66
N GLN A 392 19.40 16.27 -43.46
CA GLN A 392 20.15 16.10 -42.24
C GLN A 392 19.48 16.77 -41.05
N ARG A 393 18.99 18.02 -41.22
CA ARG A 393 18.24 18.75 -40.19
C ARG A 393 16.94 18.05 -39.81
N SER A 394 16.16 17.58 -40.80
CA SER A 394 14.91 16.86 -40.51
C SER A 394 15.15 15.51 -39.84
N ASN A 395 16.23 14.80 -40.18
CA ASN A 395 16.65 13.58 -39.47
C ASN A 395 17.03 13.87 -38.01
N ALA A 396 17.78 14.95 -37.76
CA ALA A 396 18.15 15.35 -36.40
C ALA A 396 16.91 15.72 -35.57
N ALA A 397 15.98 16.51 -36.13
CA ALA A 397 14.72 16.86 -35.50
C ALA A 397 13.87 15.61 -35.17
N TYR A 398 13.71 14.70 -36.14
CA TYR A 398 13.02 13.43 -35.93
C TYR A 398 13.64 12.61 -34.79
N ARG A 399 14.98 12.46 -34.77
CA ARG A 399 15.67 11.70 -33.72
C ARG A 399 15.47 12.30 -32.33
N THR A 400 15.50 13.63 -32.21
CA THR A 400 15.24 14.32 -30.94
C THR A 400 13.82 14.10 -30.46
N LEU A 401 12.83 14.31 -31.34
CA LEU A 401 11.41 14.07 -31.02
C LEU A 401 11.14 12.61 -30.68
N ARG A 402 11.81 11.67 -31.36
CA ARG A 402 11.68 10.24 -31.07
C ARG A 402 12.18 9.90 -29.67
N ARG A 403 13.33 10.44 -29.26
CA ARG A 403 13.85 10.24 -27.89
C ARG A 403 12.92 10.83 -26.83
N GLN A 404 12.37 12.02 -27.09
CA GLN A 404 11.37 12.62 -26.20
C GLN A 404 10.11 11.75 -26.10
N LEU A 405 9.61 11.23 -27.22
CA LEU A 405 8.45 10.34 -27.23
C LEU A 405 8.69 9.06 -26.42
N ASP A 406 9.88 8.45 -26.53
CA ASP A 406 10.22 7.26 -25.76
C ASP A 406 10.26 7.56 -24.24
N LEU A 407 10.77 8.73 -23.84
CA LEU A 407 10.74 9.21 -22.44
C LEU A 407 9.32 9.44 -21.93
N PHE A 408 8.47 10.12 -22.70
CA PHE A 408 7.07 10.32 -22.35
C PHE A 408 6.33 8.98 -22.20
N THR A 409 6.57 8.05 -23.11
CA THR A 409 5.97 6.71 -23.07
C THR A 409 6.37 5.94 -21.81
N ALA A 410 7.65 6.00 -21.41
CA ALA A 410 8.11 5.38 -20.17
C ALA A 410 7.48 6.03 -18.92
N ASN A 411 7.41 7.38 -18.90
CA ASN A 411 6.80 8.12 -17.80
C ASN A 411 5.30 7.82 -17.64
N VAL A 412 4.56 7.77 -18.76
CA VAL A 412 3.14 7.42 -18.78
C VAL A 412 2.92 6.02 -18.22
N ARG A 413 3.72 5.02 -18.65
CA ARG A 413 3.64 3.65 -18.10
C ARG A 413 3.89 3.60 -16.60
N ARG A 414 4.90 4.33 -16.12
CA ARG A 414 5.20 4.40 -14.67
C ARG A 414 4.04 5.04 -13.91
N LEU A 415 3.52 6.18 -14.38
CA LEU A 415 2.40 6.85 -13.73
C LEU A 415 1.12 6.02 -13.75
N GLN A 416 0.86 5.26 -14.83
CA GLN A 416 -0.24 4.29 -14.87
C GLN A 416 -0.11 3.21 -13.80
N ALA A 417 1.10 2.65 -13.64
CA ALA A 417 1.36 1.66 -12.59
C ALA A 417 1.16 2.26 -11.18
N ASP A 418 1.68 3.47 -10.93
CA ASP A 418 1.50 4.18 -9.66
C ASP A 418 0.00 4.42 -9.35
N VAL A 419 -0.78 4.88 -10.34
CA VAL A 419 -2.23 5.13 -10.18
C VAL A 419 -2.98 3.83 -9.89
N LEU A 420 -2.63 2.73 -10.56
CA LEU A 420 -3.22 1.41 -10.30
C LEU A 420 -2.91 0.93 -8.87
N GLU A 421 -1.66 1.03 -8.43
CA GLU A 421 -1.27 0.62 -7.07
C GLU A 421 -1.98 1.45 -5.99
N LEU A 422 -2.10 2.77 -6.19
CA LEU A 422 -2.82 3.65 -5.29
C LEU A 422 -4.33 3.33 -5.29
N SER A 423 -4.90 3.01 -6.45
CA SER A 423 -6.32 2.62 -6.57
C SER A 423 -6.61 1.30 -5.87
N ASP A 424 -5.74 0.30 -6.02
CA ASP A 424 -5.86 -0.98 -5.32
C ASP A 424 -5.73 -0.80 -3.80
N SER A 425 -4.78 0.04 -3.36
CA SER A 425 -4.60 0.38 -1.95
C SER A 425 -5.83 1.09 -1.38
N LEU A 426 -6.42 2.02 -2.14
CA LEU A 426 -7.63 2.72 -1.76
C LEU A 426 -8.83 1.76 -1.66
N GLU A 427 -8.99 0.83 -2.62
CA GLU A 427 -10.05 -0.19 -2.59
C GLU A 427 -9.93 -1.07 -1.32
N GLN A 428 -8.72 -1.47 -0.96
CA GLN A 428 -8.48 -2.22 0.28
C GLN A 428 -8.86 -1.41 1.53
N LEU A 429 -8.43 -0.15 1.61
CA LEU A 429 -8.72 0.72 2.75
C LEU A 429 -10.23 0.98 2.90
N GLU A 430 -10.94 1.26 1.80
CA GLU A 430 -12.38 1.48 1.80
C GLU A 430 -13.16 0.21 2.16
N SER A 431 -12.69 -0.97 1.73
CA SER A 431 -13.25 -2.25 2.11
C SER A 431 -13.12 -2.49 3.62
N ILE A 432 -11.95 -2.19 4.19
CA ILE A 432 -11.71 -2.26 5.64
C ILE A 432 -12.62 -1.29 6.39
N GLN A 433 -12.69 -0.02 5.94
CA GLN A 433 -13.53 1.00 6.56
C GLN A 433 -15.00 0.56 6.56
N THR A 434 -15.51 0.18 5.39
CA THR A 434 -16.90 -0.29 5.20
C THR A 434 -17.20 -1.52 6.05
N PHE A 435 -16.24 -2.44 6.20
CA PHE A 435 -16.41 -3.61 7.04
C PHE A 435 -16.48 -3.28 8.53
N LYS A 436 -15.68 -2.30 8.99
CA LYS A 436 -15.62 -1.88 10.40
C LYS A 436 -16.83 -1.03 10.76
N THR A 437 -17.14 -0.02 9.96
CA THR A 437 -18.19 0.96 10.24
C THR A 437 -19.56 0.54 9.72
N SER A 438 -19.75 -0.73 9.33
CA SER A 438 -21.04 -1.18 8.82
C SER A 438 -22.10 -1.11 9.94
N PRO A 439 -23.36 -0.76 9.62
CA PRO A 439 -24.44 -0.75 10.60
C PRO A 439 -24.62 -2.09 11.31
N GLU A 440 -24.41 -3.19 10.60
CA GLU A 440 -24.46 -4.55 11.16
C GLU A 440 -23.43 -4.75 12.27
N ARG A 441 -22.24 -4.13 12.15
CA ARG A 441 -21.20 -4.17 13.20
C ARG A 441 -21.47 -3.22 14.33
N VAL A 442 -22.04 -2.05 14.03
CA VAL A 442 -22.45 -1.12 15.07
C VAL A 442 -23.53 -1.75 15.96
N ASP A 443 -24.45 -2.52 15.37
CA ASP A 443 -25.48 -3.25 16.10
C ASP A 443 -24.88 -4.31 17.06
N GLU A 444 -23.71 -4.90 16.77
CA GLU A 444 -23.06 -5.89 17.64
C GLU A 444 -22.59 -5.30 18.99
N PHE A 445 -22.44 -3.97 19.10
CA PHE A 445 -22.09 -3.31 20.37
C PHE A 445 -23.25 -3.25 21.38
N TYR A 446 -24.48 -3.35 20.90
CA TYR A 446 -25.70 -3.18 21.69
C TYR A 446 -26.48 -4.49 21.68
N GLU A 447 -26.45 -5.25 22.78
CA GLU A 447 -27.36 -6.39 22.91
C GLU A 447 -28.80 -5.85 22.95
N GLU A 448 -29.52 -6.09 21.84
CA GLU A 448 -30.94 -5.79 21.63
C GLU A 448 -31.34 -4.31 21.64
N ARG A 449 -30.96 -3.58 20.58
CA ARG A 449 -31.84 -2.50 20.09
C ARG A 449 -33.26 -3.06 19.87
N PRO A 450 -34.34 -2.38 20.32
CA PRO A 450 -35.71 -2.81 20.07
C PRO A 450 -35.92 -3.10 18.57
N GLN A 451 -36.65 -4.18 18.27
CA GLN A 451 -36.82 -4.71 16.90
C GLN A 451 -37.36 -3.68 15.90
N SER A 452 -38.00 -2.60 16.35
CA SER A 452 -38.48 -1.48 15.55
C SER A 452 -37.38 -0.66 14.85
N VAL A 453 -36.11 -0.78 15.27
CA VAL A 453 -34.96 -0.06 14.68
C VAL A 453 -34.04 -1.00 13.89
N ARG A 454 -34.31 -2.31 13.90
CA ARG A 454 -33.58 -3.26 13.05
C ARG A 454 -34.12 -3.18 11.62
N LEU A 455 -33.25 -3.01 10.63
CA LEU A 455 -33.61 -3.24 9.22
C LEU A 455 -34.27 -4.63 9.14
N ALA A 456 -35.50 -4.67 8.61
CA ALA A 456 -36.25 -5.92 8.46
C ALA A 456 -35.37 -7.00 7.80
N PRO A 457 -35.46 -8.28 8.21
CA PRO A 457 -34.65 -9.36 7.64
C PRO A 457 -34.68 -9.40 6.10
N SER A 458 -35.83 -9.10 5.50
CA SER A 458 -36.04 -8.99 4.06
C SER A 458 -35.26 -7.83 3.39
N LEU A 459 -35.09 -6.72 4.10
CA LEU A 459 -34.28 -5.57 3.67
C LEU A 459 -32.78 -5.85 3.81
N ARG A 460 -32.37 -6.54 4.88
CA ARG A 460 -30.99 -7.04 5.05
C ARG A 460 -30.60 -7.97 3.90
N GLU A 461 -31.47 -8.90 3.54
CA GLU A 461 -31.22 -9.84 2.45
C GLU A 461 -31.21 -9.16 1.07
N LYS A 462 -32.08 -8.17 0.85
CA LYS A 462 -32.05 -7.31 -0.34
C LYS A 462 -30.74 -6.52 -0.47
N ILE A 463 -30.23 -5.92 0.61
CA ILE A 463 -28.95 -5.18 0.59
C ILE A 463 -27.78 -6.13 0.29
N ARG A 464 -27.79 -7.32 0.88
CA ARG A 464 -26.75 -8.35 0.66
C ARG A 464 -26.75 -8.87 -0.78
N ARG A 465 -27.94 -9.13 -1.35
CA ARG A 465 -28.10 -9.46 -2.79
C ARG A 465 -27.64 -8.33 -3.69
N LYS A 466 -27.98 -7.07 -3.37
CA LYS A 466 -27.59 -5.90 -4.18
C LYS A 466 -26.07 -5.71 -4.19
N ARG A 467 -25.39 -5.91 -3.05
CA ARG A 467 -23.91 -5.90 -2.96
C ARG A 467 -23.27 -7.03 -3.74
N ARG A 468 -23.81 -8.27 -3.66
CA ARG A 468 -23.34 -9.39 -4.50
C ARG A 468 -23.44 -9.07 -5.98
N MET A 469 -24.59 -8.58 -6.45
CA MET A 469 -24.77 -8.23 -7.86
C MET A 469 -23.89 -7.05 -8.30
N GLN A 470 -23.60 -6.07 -7.43
CA GLN A 470 -22.66 -4.99 -7.74
C GLN A 470 -21.22 -5.51 -7.88
N ASN A 471 -20.78 -6.41 -7.00
CA ASN A 471 -19.47 -7.03 -7.11
C ASN A 471 -19.36 -7.90 -8.37
N GLU A 472 -20.39 -8.67 -8.69
CA GLU A 472 -20.43 -9.48 -9.93
C GLU A 472 -20.45 -8.61 -11.20
N ARG A 473 -21.17 -7.47 -11.19
CA ARG A 473 -21.15 -6.52 -12.32
C ARG A 473 -19.78 -5.86 -12.49
N ARG A 474 -19.09 -5.52 -11.40
CA ARG A 474 -17.74 -4.95 -11.43
C ARG A 474 -16.69 -5.95 -11.91
N LEU A 475 -16.82 -7.21 -11.51
CA LEU A 475 -15.98 -8.32 -11.99
C LEU A 475 -16.17 -8.64 -13.49
N ARG A 476 -17.32 -8.28 -14.07
CA ARG A 476 -17.59 -8.43 -15.51
C ARG A 476 -17.16 -7.22 -16.35
N GLN A 477 -16.77 -6.11 -15.70
CA GLN A 477 -16.31 -4.88 -16.34
C GLN A 477 -14.79 -4.69 -16.28
N ARG A 478 -14.11 -5.46 -15.42
CA ARG A 478 -12.69 -5.76 -15.54
C ARG A 478 -12.52 -6.94 -16.49
#